data_AF-A0A7S3UHW8-F1
#
_entry.id   AF-A0A7S3UHW8-F1
#
_cell.length_a   1.000
_cell.length_b   1.000
_cell.length_c   1.000
_cell.angle_alpha   90.00
_cell.angle_beta   90.00
_cell.angle_gamma   90.00
#
_symmetry.space_group_name_H-M   'P 1'
#
loop_
_entity.id
_entity.type
_entity.pdbx_description
1 polymer ?
#
loop_
_entity_poly.entity_id
_entity_poly.type
_entity_poly.pdbx_seq_one_letter_code
_entity_poly.pdbx_strand_id
1 'polypeptide(L)'
;FVRNDGKVFRFCRSKCHRHFKRKHNPRKAAWTKAYRAAHGKEMTTDSTFDFEKKRNTPVKYDRDLWVKTVRAMKIVDRIRTVRKDRFQKNRLAAQRKVRIHLAEKEIAKMAT
;
A
#
# COMPACT_ATOMS: atom_id res chain seq x y z
N PHE A 1 20.22 3.89 9.47
CA PHE A 1 20.31 4.21 10.92
C PHE A 1 20.27 2.91 11.68
N VAL A 2 21.35 2.57 12.38
CA VAL A 2 21.41 1.40 13.25
C VAL A 2 21.17 1.90 14.67
N ARG A 3 20.19 1.31 15.35
CA ARG A 3 19.86 1.65 16.73
C ARG A 3 20.60 0.70 17.68
N ASN A 4 20.80 1.12 18.94
CA ASN A 4 21.56 0.37 19.94
C ASN A 4 21.03 -1.05 20.22
N ASP A 5 19.76 -1.33 19.92
CA ASP A 5 19.15 -2.66 20.01
C ASP A 5 19.39 -3.55 18.77
N GLY A 6 20.38 -3.21 17.94
CA GLY A 6 20.71 -3.92 16.70
C GLY A 6 19.71 -3.72 15.56
N LYS A 7 18.66 -2.87 15.73
CA LYS A 7 17.66 -2.66 14.68
C LYS A 7 18.15 -1.71 13.60
N VAL A 8 18.06 -2.17 12.36
CA VAL A 8 18.47 -1.41 11.17
C VAL A 8 17.25 -0.76 10.51
N PHE A 9 17.24 0.57 10.45
CA PHE A 9 16.26 1.37 9.72
C PHE A 9 16.85 1.90 8.42
N ARG A 10 16.22 1.55 7.30
CA ARG A 10 16.53 2.04 5.95
C ARG A 10 15.51 3.09 5.54
N PHE A 11 15.97 4.19 4.95
CA PHE A 11 15.11 5.29 4.49
C PHE A 11 15.37 5.54 3.01
N CYS A 12 14.33 5.82 2.24
CA CYS A 12 14.47 6.10 0.81
C CYS A 12 15.10 7.47 0.52
N ARG A 13 14.94 8.46 1.42
CA ARG A 13 15.46 9.84 1.24
C ARG A 13 15.57 10.59 2.57
N SER A 14 16.26 11.73 2.53
CA SER A 14 16.48 12.63 3.68
C SER A 14 15.19 13.08 4.38
N LYS A 15 14.11 13.32 3.64
CA LYS A 15 12.78 13.64 4.20
C LYS A 15 12.31 12.60 5.22
N CYS A 16 12.34 11.32 4.84
CA CYS A 16 11.87 10.23 5.70
C CYS A 16 12.76 10.06 6.93
N HIS A 17 14.07 10.23 6.76
CA HIS A 17 15.02 10.21 7.86
C HIS A 17 14.79 11.36 8.86
N ARG A 18 14.53 12.59 8.38
CA ARG A 18 14.23 13.74 9.24
C ARG A 18 12.92 13.55 10.00
N HIS A 19 11.87 13.03 9.35
CA HIS A 19 10.61 12.71 10.04
C HIS A 19 10.80 11.63 11.12
N PHE A 20 11.61 10.61 10.84
CA PHE A 20 11.95 9.59 11.82
C PHE A 20 12.71 10.17 13.02
N LYS A 21 13.71 11.02 12.80
CA LYS A 21 14.44 11.72 13.88
C LYS A 21 13.51 12.61 14.73
N ARG A 22 12.52 13.26 14.10
CA ARG A 22 11.46 14.03 14.77
C ARG A 22 10.37 13.17 15.40
N LYS A 23 10.51 11.83 15.41
CA LYS A 23 9.56 10.87 15.98
C LYS A 23 8.13 10.98 15.44
N HIS A 24 7.97 11.45 14.20
CA HIS A 24 6.65 11.51 13.58
C HIS A 24 6.13 10.10 13.25
N ASN A 25 4.88 9.82 13.63
CA ASN A 25 4.26 8.53 13.35
C ASN A 25 3.85 8.42 11.86
N PRO A 26 4.40 7.47 11.08
CA PRO A 26 4.04 7.31 9.68
C PRO A 26 2.55 7.00 9.48
N ARG A 27 1.87 6.34 10.44
CA ARG A 27 0.43 6.07 10.36
C ARG A 27 -0.45 7.33 10.44
N LYS A 28 0.10 8.47 10.87
CA LYS A 28 -0.59 9.78 10.88
C LYS A 28 -0.21 10.64 9.67
N ALA A 29 0.82 10.27 8.92
CA ALA A 29 1.29 11.02 7.76
C ALA A 29 0.58 10.56 6.47
N ALA A 30 -0.36 11.37 5.97
CA ALA A 30 -1.29 11.02 4.89
C ALA A 30 -0.66 10.50 3.58
N TRP A 31 0.57 10.92 3.28
CA TRP A 31 1.29 10.55 2.05
C TRP A 31 1.98 9.18 2.13
N THR A 32 2.06 8.56 3.30
CA THR A 32 2.76 7.27 3.47
C THR A 32 1.85 6.08 3.16
N LYS A 33 2.47 4.97 2.76
CA LYS A 33 1.77 3.69 2.58
C LYS A 33 1.16 3.16 3.88
N ALA A 34 1.85 3.36 5.01
CA ALA A 34 1.36 2.96 6.33
C ALA A 34 0.05 3.66 6.71
N TYR A 35 -0.04 4.98 6.48
CA TYR A 35 -1.30 5.71 6.65
C TYR A 35 -2.38 5.17 5.72
N ARG A 36 -2.06 4.99 4.43
CA ARG A 36 -3.04 4.55 3.43
C ARG A 36 -3.61 3.17 3.75
N ALA A 37 -2.78 2.23 4.19
CA ALA A 37 -3.22 0.91 4.64
C ALA A 37 -4.12 1.00 5.88
N ALA A 38 -3.69 1.74 6.91
CA ALA A 38 -4.46 1.88 8.16
C ALA A 38 -5.83 2.56 7.97
N HIS A 39 -5.96 3.44 6.96
CA HIS A 39 -7.21 4.14 6.64
C HIS A 39 -7.98 3.52 5.46
N GLY A 40 -7.70 2.27 5.08
CA GLY A 40 -8.44 1.57 4.02
C GLY A 40 -8.33 2.21 2.63
N LYS A 41 -7.28 3.01 2.38
CA LYS A 41 -6.99 3.63 1.08
C LYS A 41 -6.16 2.72 0.16
N GLU A 42 -5.72 1.57 0.63
CA GLU A 42 -5.04 0.55 -0.14
C GLU A 42 -5.59 -0.84 0.16
N MET A 43 -5.47 -1.73 -0.81
CA MET A 43 -5.78 -3.15 -0.64
C MET A 43 -4.70 -3.79 0.23
N THR A 44 -5.06 -4.24 1.43
CA THR A 44 -4.12 -4.82 2.41
C THR A 44 -4.17 -6.34 2.47
N THR A 45 -5.32 -6.94 2.16
CA THR A 45 -5.56 -8.38 2.23
C THR A 45 -5.81 -8.92 0.82
N ASP A 46 -4.78 -9.49 0.20
CA ASP A 46 -4.86 -10.12 -1.12
C ASP A 46 -3.82 -11.24 -1.26
N SER A 47 -4.20 -12.33 -1.92
CA SER A 47 -3.33 -13.50 -2.09
C SER A 47 -2.08 -13.23 -2.94
N THR A 48 -2.06 -12.15 -3.73
CA THR A 48 -0.84 -11.79 -4.47
C THR A 48 0.30 -11.33 -3.56
N PHE A 49 0.00 -10.87 -2.34
CA PHE A 49 1.04 -10.44 -1.39
C PHE A 49 1.82 -11.60 -0.77
N ASP A 50 1.24 -12.81 -0.73
CA ASP A 50 1.89 -14.00 -0.15
C ASP A 50 3.13 -14.46 -0.94
N PHE A 51 3.24 -14.05 -2.21
CA PHE A 51 4.38 -14.36 -3.07
C PHE A 51 5.64 -13.55 -2.72
N GLU A 52 5.51 -12.37 -2.11
CA GLU A 52 6.62 -11.46 -1.74
C GLU A 52 7.25 -11.80 -0.37
N LYS A 53 7.07 -13.03 0.13
CA LYS A 53 7.61 -13.45 1.43
C LYS A 53 9.15 -13.55 1.45
N LYS A 54 9.75 -13.12 2.56
CA LYS A 54 11.17 -13.37 2.84
C LYS A 54 11.39 -14.88 3.08
N ARG A 55 12.22 -15.51 2.25
CA ARG A 55 12.62 -16.92 2.42
C ARG A 55 13.91 -16.97 3.24
N ASN A 56 13.89 -17.70 4.36
CA ASN A 56 15.06 -17.89 5.22
C ASN A 56 15.92 -19.09 4.80
N THR A 57 15.35 -20.00 4.00
CA THR A 57 16.05 -21.17 3.45
C THR A 57 16.28 -20.99 1.95
N PRO A 58 17.53 -21.17 1.47
CA PRO A 58 17.80 -21.18 0.04
C PRO A 58 17.33 -22.51 -0.58
N VAL A 59 17.06 -22.47 -1.88
CA VAL A 59 16.80 -23.66 -2.69
C VAL A 59 17.96 -23.80 -3.67
N LYS A 60 18.38 -25.04 -3.95
CA LYS A 60 19.41 -25.30 -4.96
C LYS A 60 18.94 -24.73 -6.31
N TYR A 61 19.87 -24.14 -7.05
CA TYR A 61 19.55 -23.61 -8.36
C TYR A 61 19.04 -24.71 -9.30
N ASP A 62 17.91 -24.44 -9.94
CA ASP A 62 17.32 -25.22 -11.02
C ASP A 62 16.83 -24.24 -12.10
N ARG A 63 17.31 -24.42 -13.34
CA ARG A 63 16.98 -23.53 -14.46
C ARG A 63 15.49 -23.53 -14.77
N ASP A 64 14.83 -24.68 -14.73
CA ASP A 64 13.42 -24.79 -15.08
C ASP A 64 12.54 -24.13 -14.04
N LEU A 65 12.89 -24.30 -12.76
CA LEU A 65 12.25 -23.60 -11.65
C LEU A 65 12.38 -22.08 -11.80
N TRP A 66 13.59 -21.58 -12.14
CA TRP A 66 13.82 -20.15 -12.35
C TRP A 66 13.00 -19.59 -13.51
N VAL A 67 12.99 -20.27 -14.66
CA VAL A 67 12.22 -19.84 -15.84
C VAL A 67 10.71 -19.79 -15.52
N LYS A 68 10.18 -20.82 -14.86
CA LYS A 68 8.77 -20.87 -14.42
C LYS A 68 8.46 -19.72 -13.45
N THR A 69 9.35 -19.47 -12.50
CA THR A 69 9.18 -18.42 -11.48
C THR A 69 9.15 -17.01 -12.10
N VAL A 70 10.08 -16.70 -13.01
CA VAL A 70 10.12 -15.39 -13.68
C VAL A 70 8.86 -15.13 -14.52
N ARG A 71 8.35 -16.16 -15.20
CA ARG A 71 7.06 -16.07 -15.92
C ARG A 71 5.90 -15.84 -14.97
N ALA A 72 5.84 -16.59 -13.86
CA ALA A 72 4.79 -16.46 -12.85
C ALA A 72 4.78 -15.06 -12.22
N MET A 73 5.95 -14.47 -11.94
CA MET A 73 6.05 -13.11 -11.36
C MET A 73 5.36 -12.05 -12.22
N LYS A 74 5.50 -12.11 -13.55
CA LYS A 74 4.80 -11.18 -14.47
C LYS A 74 3.29 -11.32 -14.41
N ILE A 75 2.80 -12.56 -14.31
CA ILE A 75 1.35 -12.85 -14.23
C ILE A 75 0.79 -12.34 -12.91
N VAL A 76 1.48 -12.60 -11.79
CA VAL A 76 1.08 -12.13 -10.46
C VAL A 76 1.03 -10.61 -10.41
N ASP A 77 2.01 -9.91 -10.98
CA ASP A 77 2.03 -8.45 -11.00
C ASP A 77 0.87 -7.84 -11.82
N ARG A 78 0.53 -8.46 -12.96
CA ARG A 78 -0.64 -8.07 -13.74
C ARG A 78 -1.94 -8.23 -12.94
N ILE A 79 -2.13 -9.37 -12.28
CA ILE A 79 -3.30 -9.64 -11.45
C ILE A 79 -3.38 -8.62 -10.30
N ARG A 80 -2.26 -8.37 -9.62
CA ARG A 80 -2.16 -7.39 -8.53
C ARG A 80 -2.57 -6.00 -8.99
N THR A 81 -2.11 -5.56 -10.15
CA THR A 81 -2.43 -4.25 -10.72
C THR A 81 -3.93 -4.12 -11.00
N VAL A 82 -4.53 -5.11 -11.67
CA VAL A 82 -5.97 -5.12 -11.97
C VAL A 82 -6.82 -5.08 -10.69
N ARG A 83 -6.46 -5.87 -9.67
CA ARG A 83 -7.18 -5.90 -8.39
C ARG A 83 -7.05 -4.58 -7.63
N LYS A 84 -5.87 -3.98 -7.62
CA LYS A 84 -5.61 -2.68 -7.01
C LYS A 84 -6.43 -1.57 -7.67
N ASP A 85 -6.52 -1.57 -9.00
CA ASP A 85 -7.32 -0.60 -9.74
C ASP A 85 -8.81 -0.76 -9.45
N ARG A 86 -9.30 -2.01 -9.40
CA ARG A 86 -10.68 -2.30 -9.00
C ARG A 86 -10.99 -1.78 -7.59
N PHE A 87 -10.10 -2.04 -6.62
CA PHE A 87 -10.25 -1.52 -5.25
C PHE A 87 -10.31 0.01 -5.22
N GLN A 88 -9.41 0.67 -5.96
CA GLN A 88 -9.39 2.13 -6.07
C GLN A 88 -10.69 2.68 -6.67
N LYS A 89 -11.17 2.09 -7.77
CA LYS A 89 -12.43 2.49 -8.44
C LYS A 89 -13.62 2.36 -7.50
N ASN A 90 -13.75 1.22 -6.83
CA ASN A 90 -14.84 0.97 -5.87
C ASN A 90 -14.82 1.99 -4.72
N ARG A 91 -13.63 2.31 -4.18
CA ARG A 91 -13.49 3.32 -3.12
C ARG A 91 -13.90 4.71 -3.60
N LEU A 92 -13.47 5.12 -4.79
CA LEU A 92 -13.81 6.43 -5.35
C LEU A 92 -15.31 6.54 -5.67
N ALA A 93 -15.92 5.47 -6.16
CA ALA A 93 -17.36 5.41 -6.42
C ALA A 93 -18.18 5.59 -5.13
N ALA A 94 -17.78 4.93 -4.04
CA ALA A 94 -18.40 5.11 -2.72
C ALA A 94 -18.26 6.56 -2.23
N GLN A 95 -17.06 7.16 -2.36
CA GLN A 95 -16.83 8.57 -2.00
C GLN A 95 -17.64 9.55 -2.86
N ARG A 96 -17.93 9.23 -4.12
CA ARG A 96 -18.77 10.07 -4.98
C ARG A 96 -20.20 10.15 -4.46
N LYS A 97 -20.80 9.02 -4.05
CA LYS A 97 -22.16 8.99 -3.48
C LYS A 97 -22.28 9.87 -2.23
N VAL A 98 -21.30 9.78 -1.33
CA VAL A 98 -21.26 10.61 -0.12
C VAL A 98 -21.15 12.09 -0.45
N ARG A 99 -20.31 12.46 -1.43
CA ARG A 99 -20.16 13.87 -1.84
C ARG A 99 -21.42 14.45 -2.45
N ILE A 100 -22.14 13.70 -3.29
CA ILE A 100 -23.40 14.15 -3.88
C ILE A 100 -24.44 14.42 -2.78
N HIS A 101 -24.62 13.48 -1.86
CA HIS A 101 -25.53 13.64 -0.72
C HIS A 101 -25.20 14.86 0.16
N LEU A 102 -23.92 15.10 0.41
CA LEU A 102 -23.49 16.27 1.17
C LEU A 102 -23.77 17.57 0.42
N ALA A 103 -23.53 17.60 -0.90
CA ALA A 103 -23.83 18.77 -1.73
C ALA A 103 -25.34 19.07 -1.79
N GLU A 104 -26.19 18.06 -1.92
CA GLU A 104 -27.65 18.21 -1.86
C GLU A 104 -28.10 18.82 -0.52
N LYS A 105 -27.51 18.36 0.60
CA LYS A 105 -27.76 18.94 1.93
C LYS A 105 -27.29 20.38 2.06
N GLU A 106 -26.14 20.73 1.48
CA GLU A 106 -25.63 22.10 1.49
C GLU A 106 -26.52 23.04 0.67
N ILE A 107 -26.97 22.61 -0.51
CA ILE A 107 -27.92 23.37 -1.34
C ILE A 107 -29.23 23.61 -0.59
N ALA A 108 -29.79 22.56 0.05
CA ALA A 108 -31.02 22.69 0.82
C ALA A 108 -30.89 23.69 1.98
N LYS A 109 -29.75 23.70 2.68
CA LYS A 109 -29.46 24.67 3.75
C LYS A 109 -29.29 26.11 3.25
N MET A 110 -28.75 26.29 2.05
CA MET A 110 -28.57 27.63 1.46
C MET A 110 -29.88 28.21 0.91
N ALA A 111 -30.86 27.36 0.61
CA ALA A 111 -32.18 27.76 0.14
C ALA A 111 -33.15 28.12 1.28
N THR A 112 -32.77 27.92 2.54
CA THR A 112 -33.52 28.31 3.75
C THR A 112 -32.92 29.58 4.34
#